data_AF-A0A1Y4V1E5-F1
#
_entry.id   AF-A0A1Y4V1E5-F1
#
_cell.length_a   1.000
_cell.length_b   1.000
_cell.length_c   1.000
_cell.angle_alpha   90.00
_cell.angle_beta   90.00
_cell.angle_gamma   90.00
#
_symmetry.space_group_name_H-M   'P 1'
#
loop_
_entity.id
_entity.type
_entity.pdbx_description
1 polymer ?
#
loop_
_entity_poly.entity_id
_entity_poly.type
_entity_poly.pdbx_seq_one_letter_code
_entity_poly.pdbx_strand_id
1 'polypeptide(L)' 'MKINTNNLISITEANQNFSKVARLVDESGSVVILKNNVPRYLVMEFSSAEQEQLANDEDVMSISKRLIEKNRQAYEVLAK' A
#
# COMPACT_ATOMS: atom_id res chain seq x y z
N MET A 1 2.55 -0.62 -5.06
CA MET A 1 3.42 -0.22 -3.93
C MET A 1 4.88 -0.51 -4.22
N LYS A 2 5.78 0.48 -4.02
CA LYS A 2 7.19 0.18 -3.67
C LYS A 2 7.20 -0.04 -2.16
N ILE A 3 7.08 -1.28 -1.71
CA ILE A 3 7.30 -1.60 -0.30
C ILE A 3 8.77 -1.26 -0.03
N ASN A 4 9.03 -0.26 0.81
CA ASN A 4 10.38 0.04 1.26
C ASN A 4 10.87 -1.13 2.11
N THR A 5 11.50 -2.11 1.47
CA THR A 5 12.08 -3.31 2.09
C THR A 5 13.22 -2.99 3.07
N ASN A 6 13.61 -1.72 3.19
CA ASN A 6 14.66 -1.28 4.10
C ASN A 6 14.22 -1.29 5.57
N ASN A 7 12.92 -1.37 5.86
CA ASN A 7 12.38 -1.28 7.21
C ASN A 7 11.75 -2.60 7.66
N LEU A 8 12.50 -3.70 7.54
CA LEU A 8 12.11 -5.02 8.04
C LEU A 8 12.65 -5.21 9.45
N ILE A 9 11.76 -5.40 10.42
CA ILE A 9 12.14 -5.66 11.82
C ILE A 9 11.53 -6.97 12.31
N SER A 10 12.20 -7.64 13.25
CA SER A 10 11.61 -8.84 13.87
C SER A 10 10.47 -8.47 14.82
N ILE A 11 9.51 -9.39 15.01
CA ILE A 11 8.44 -9.23 16.01
C ILE A 11 9.00 -9.04 17.43
N THR A 12 10.14 -9.67 17.74
CA THR A 12 10.81 -9.53 19.02
C THR A 12 11.34 -8.11 19.23
N GLU A 13 12.01 -7.53 18.22
CA GLU A 13 12.49 -6.14 18.29
C GLU A 13 11.33 -5.15 18.39
N ALA A 14 10.28 -5.37 17.59
CA ALA A 14 9.10 -4.51 17.60
C ALA A 14 8.41 -4.50 18.97
N ASN A 15 8.30 -5.66 19.62
CA ASN A 15 7.68 -5.79 20.94
C ASN A 15 8.55 -5.18 22.07
N GLN A 16 9.87 -5.24 21.94
CA GLN A 16 10.80 -4.70 22.94
C GLN A 16 10.99 -3.18 22.82
N ASN A 17 10.91 -2.63 21.60
CA ASN A 17 11.24 -1.24 21.31
C ASN A 17 10.17 -0.55 20.46
N PHE A 18 8.89 -0.67 20.82
CA PHE A 18 7.81 -0.15 19.99
C PHE A 18 7.93 1.36 19.72
N SER A 19 8.41 2.16 20.67
CA SER A 19 8.65 3.60 20.46
C SER A 19 9.69 3.87 19.36
N LYS A 20 10.67 2.99 19.15
CA LYS A 20 11.63 3.07 18.04
C LYS A 20 10.95 2.74 16.72
N VAL A 21 10.03 1.76 16.71
CA VAL A 21 9.22 1.40 15.55
C VAL A 21 8.34 2.58 15.11
N ALA A 22 7.70 3.26 16.06
CA ALA A 22 6.89 4.44 15.78
C ALA A 22 7.71 5.55 15.10
N ARG A 23 8.90 5.87 15.63
CA ARG A 23 9.80 6.86 14.99
C ARG A 23 10.23 6.45 13.58
N LEU A 24 10.51 5.17 13.36
CA LEU A 24 10.83 4.66 12.02
C LEU A 24 9.65 4.80 11.04
N VAL A 25 8.42 4.66 11.53
CA VAL A 25 7.21 4.93 10.74
C VAL A 25 7.11 6.42 10.42
N ASP A 26 7.32 7.31 11.39
CA ASP A 26 7.31 8.77 11.16
C ASP A 26 8.36 9.19 10.10
N GLU A 27 9.53 8.55 10.08
CA GLU A 27 10.62 8.86 9.15
C GLU A 27 10.44 8.25 7.76
N SER A 28 9.89 7.04 7.68
CA SER A 28 9.91 6.21 6.48
C SER A 28 8.53 5.89 5.89
N GLY A 29 7.47 6.36 6.55
CA GLY A 29 6.07 6.14 6.23
C GLY A 29 5.51 4.77 6.63
N SER A 30 6.32 3.71 6.62
CA SER A 30 5.89 2.39 7.09
C SER A 30 7.05 1.47 7.50
N VAL A 31 6.71 0.47 8.31
CA VAL A 31 7.62 -0.57 8.81
C VAL A 31 6.95 -1.95 8.69
N VAL A 32 7.69 -2.94 8.21
CA VAL A 32 7.22 -4.31 8.07
C VAL A 32 7.79 -5.16 9.20
N ILE A 33 6.92 -5.86 9.93
CA ILE A 33 7.31 -6.75 11.02
C ILE A 33 7.30 -8.20 10.53
N LEU A 34 8.42 -8.88 10.76
CA LEU A 34 8.66 -10.28 10.46
C LEU A 34 8.30 -11.16 11.66
N LYS A 35 7.56 -12.24 11.43
CA LYS A 35 7.37 -13.35 12.39
C LYS A 35 7.96 -14.62 11.79
N ASN A 36 8.94 -15.22 12.48
CA ASN A 36 9.68 -16.38 11.97
C ASN A 36 10.31 -16.11 10.59
N ASN A 37 10.93 -14.93 10.42
CA ASN A 37 11.52 -14.45 9.16
C ASN A 37 10.54 -14.29 7.98
N VAL A 38 9.23 -14.34 8.24
CA VAL A 38 8.20 -14.11 7.22
C VAL A 38 7.52 -12.76 7.52
N PRO A 39 7.41 -11.85 6.52
CA PRO A 39 6.64 -10.61 6.65
C PRO A 39 5.20 -10.93 7.05
N ARG A 40 4.75 -10.38 8.18
CA ARG A 40 3.43 -10.73 8.71
C ARG A 40 2.58 -9.56 9.19
N TYR A 41 3.21 -8.45 9.56
CA TYR A 41 2.49 -7.25 9.97
C TYR A 41 3.09 -6.01 9.30
N LEU A 42 2.25 -5.00 9.12
CA LEU A 42 2.62 -3.68 8.63
C LEU A 42 2.21 -2.66 9.69
N VAL A 43 3.11 -1.73 10.00
CA VAL A 43 2.84 -0.57 10.83
C VAL A 43 3.04 0.67 9.96
N MET A 44 2.04 1.55 9.94
CA MET A 44 2.05 2.80 9.19
C MET A 44 1.15 3.81 9.88
N GLU A 45 1.26 5.08 9.51
CA GLU A 45 0.36 6.12 10.02
C GLU A 45 -1.10 5.84 9.66
N PHE A 46 -2.00 6.14 10.58
CA PHE A 46 -3.44 5.91 10.40
C PHE A 46 -4.02 6.70 9.22
N SER A 47 -3.65 7.97 9.07
CA SER A 47 -4.06 8.83 7.95
C SER A 47 -3.64 8.27 6.58
N SER A 48 -2.43 7.72 6.51
CA SER A 48 -1.91 7.08 5.31
C SER A 48 -2.66 5.78 4.99
N ALA A 49 -3.02 5.00 6.02
CA ALA A 49 -3.84 3.81 5.85
C ALA A 49 -5.28 4.16 5.39
N GLU A 50 -5.88 5.23 5.92
CA GLU A 50 -7.20 5.69 5.48
C GLU A 50 -7.20 6.17 4.02
N GLN A 51 -6.17 6.93 3.60
CA GLN A 51 -6.03 7.35 2.21
C GLN A 51 -5.88 6.17 1.25
N GLU A 52 -5.07 5.17 1.60
CA GLU A 52 -4.92 3.94 0.82
C GLU A 52 -6.22 3.13 0.76
N GLN A 53 -7.00 3.10 1.85
CA GLN A 53 -8.28 2.39 1.87
C GLN A 53 -9.33 3.08 0.99
N LEU A 54 -9.35 4.42 0.97
CA LEU A 54 -10.25 5.24 0.15
C LEU A 54 -9.87 5.25 -1.34
N ALA A 55 -8.58 5.21 -1.67
CA ALA A 55 -8.09 5.22 -3.06
C ALA A 55 -8.57 3.99 -3.88
N ASN A 56 -8.83 2.86 -3.22
CA ASN A 56 -9.23 1.62 -3.91
C ASN A 56 -10.54 1.73 -4.70
N ASP A 57 -11.48 2.60 -4.29
CA ASP A 57 -12.74 2.81 -5.02
C ASP A 57 -12.63 3.91 -6.10
N GLU A 58 -11.79 4.93 -5.91
CA GLU A 58 -11.58 5.99 -6.90
C GLU A 58 -10.67 5.53 -8.07
N ASP A 59 -9.74 4.62 -7.83
CA ASP A 59 -8.78 4.16 -8.85
C ASP A 59 -9.40 3.23 -9.90
N VAL A 60 -10.40 2.42 -9.56
CA VAL A 60 -11.09 1.59 -10.57
C VAL A 60 -11.82 2.49 -11.58
N MET A 61 -12.55 3.50 -11.10
CA MET A 61 -13.32 4.39 -11.95
C MET A 61 -12.41 5.23 -12.88
N SER A 62 -11.26 5.67 -12.37
CA SER A 62 -10.28 6.43 -13.15
C SER A 62 -9.57 5.55 -14.19
N ILE A 63 -9.22 4.30 -13.84
CA ILE A 63 -8.68 3.31 -14.76
C ILE A 63 -9.70 2.94 -15.84
N SER A 64 -10.96 2.71 -15.48
CA SER A 64 -12.05 2.42 -16.41
C SER A 64 -12.26 3.56 -17.39
N LYS A 65 -12.34 4.82 -16.93
CA LYS A 65 -12.47 5.99 -17.80
C LYS A 65 -11.29 6.07 -18.79
N ARG A 66 -10.06 5.91 -18.31
CA ARG A 66 -8.86 5.95 -19.16
C ARG A 66 -8.80 4.81 -20.18
N LEU A 67 -9.23 3.60 -19.80
CA LEU A 67 -9.28 2.44 -20.70
C LEU A 67 -10.35 2.59 -21.77
N ILE A 68 -11.52 3.11 -21.42
CA ILE A 68 -12.62 3.39 -22.36
C ILE A 68 -12.20 4.48 -23.34
N GLU A 69 -11.57 5.56 -22.88
CA GLU A 69 -11.09 6.62 -23.78
C GLU A 69 -10.00 6.13 -24.73
N LYS A 70 -9.02 5.35 -24.24
CA LYS A 70 -7.94 4.83 -25.08
C LYS A 70 -8.40 3.78 -26.10
N ASN A 71 -9.43 3.01 -25.79
CA ASN A 71 -9.91 1.91 -26.63
C ASN A 71 -11.27 2.18 -27.25
N ARG A 72 -11.71 3.45 -27.27
CA ARG A 72 -13.04 3.84 -27.76
C ARG A 72 -13.35 3.27 -29.15
N GLN A 73 -12.38 3.33 -30.07
CA GLN A 73 -12.52 2.76 -31.42
C GLN A 73 -12.64 1.22 -31.41
N ALA A 74 -11.97 0.51 -30.50
CA ALA A 74 -12.06 -0.95 -30.40
C ALA A 74 -13.41 -1.39 -29.81
N TYR A 75 -13.94 -0.65 -28.84
CA TYR A 75 -15.27 -0.90 -28.28
C TYR A 75 -16.40 -0.56 -29.26
N GLU A 76 -16.26 0.49 -30.08
CA GLU A 76 -17.23 0.83 -31.13
C GLU A 76 -17.34 -0.25 -32.22
N VAL A 77 -16.25 -1.00 -32.48
CA VAL A 77 -16.23 -2.13 -33.43
C VAL A 77 -16.82 -3.41 -32.82
N LEU A 78 -16.62 -3.64 -31.51
CA LEU A 78 -17.17 -4.79 -30.79
C LEU A 78 -18.66 -4.65 -30.44
N ALA A 79 -19.19 -3.42 -30.46
CA ALA A 79 -20.60 -3.14 -30.21
C ALA A 79 -21.48 -3.23 -31.48
N LYS A 80 -20.91 -3.63 -32.62
CA LYS A 80 -21.60 -3.78 -33.90
C LYS A 80 -21.90 -5.24 -34.23
#